data_AF-A0A0P6X876-F1
#
_entry.id   AF-A0A0P6X876-F1
#
_cell.length_a   1.000
_cell.length_b   1.000
_cell.length_c   1.000
_cell.angle_alpha   90.00
_cell.angle_beta   90.00
_cell.angle_gamma   90.00
#
_symmetry.space_group_name_H-M   'P 1'
#
loop_
_entity.id
_entity.type
_entity.pdbx_description
1 polymer ?
#
loop_
_entity_poly.entity_id
_entity_poly.type
_entity_poly.pdbx_seq_one_letter_code
_entity_poly.pdbx_strand_id
1 'polypeptide(L)'
;MAEAEPTFIQTLEDLSRQAVQFAREKFGLALDFSMTSLPKLERLLDMAHQSYLAGNVSDQGLERSVQVWGAYLGETMRRNKGGVWKIDRNQTGDRRMFLLTQGVTVYPFEQVRQKITGIQPAMPDRDELPQPDVKPRKGLNPLIFVFIAIGVLLITAAVGGIWYYLDQQKAAAAQAQARTAYEAPFLEFFSEYMGEYNEDLTDVPIAGKVLVIDKVYGRVAALNYKIPEEIRAANPDEVAGIVQQHCFGADIGVYSGEIAYTNRMTCRLSVVDLKKHKVVAAQDFIGRQLIEQVRVDKYGNPIEDPYAGIDQQQMVDWIRARVQ
;
A
#
# COMPACT_ATOMS: atom_id res chain seq x y z
N MET A 1 -3.92 13.28 -52.66
CA MET A 1 -3.31 13.42 -51.32
C MET A 1 -3.85 12.28 -50.49
N ALA A 2 -3.01 11.32 -50.10
CA ALA A 2 -3.44 10.23 -49.23
C ALA A 2 -3.63 10.80 -47.81
N GLU A 3 -4.86 10.82 -47.33
CA GLU A 3 -5.19 11.18 -45.95
C GLU A 3 -4.50 10.15 -45.04
N ALA A 4 -3.63 10.60 -44.13
CA ALA A 4 -2.93 9.70 -43.24
C ALA A 4 -3.96 8.99 -42.35
N GLU A 5 -4.00 7.65 -42.39
CA GLU A 5 -4.90 6.88 -41.54
C GLU A 5 -4.64 7.24 -40.06
N PRO A 6 -5.69 7.56 -39.29
CA PRO A 6 -5.53 7.91 -37.89
C PRO A 6 -4.87 6.76 -37.14
N THR A 7 -3.90 7.08 -36.29
CA THR A 7 -3.27 6.07 -35.45
C THR A 7 -4.29 5.52 -34.46
N PHE A 8 -4.16 4.24 -34.11
CA PHE A 8 -5.03 3.57 -33.16
C PHE A 8 -5.21 4.33 -31.82
N ILE A 9 -4.13 4.93 -31.31
CA ILE A 9 -4.17 5.70 -30.06
C ILE A 9 -5.06 6.93 -30.22
N GLN A 10 -4.99 7.63 -31.36
CA GLN A 10 -5.90 8.74 -31.64
C GLN A 10 -7.36 8.28 -31.66
N THR A 11 -7.64 7.11 -32.25
CA THR A 11 -9.00 6.53 -32.23
C THR A 11 -9.52 6.26 -30.83
N LEU A 12 -8.68 5.73 -29.92
CA LEU A 12 -9.07 5.47 -28.53
C LEU A 12 -9.33 6.76 -27.75
N GLU A 13 -8.45 7.75 -27.89
CA GLU A 13 -8.65 9.03 -27.24
C GLU A 13 -9.96 9.69 -27.70
N ASP A 14 -10.26 9.65 -28.99
CA ASP A 14 -11.47 10.26 -29.54
C ASP A 14 -12.74 9.51 -29.08
N LEU A 15 -12.71 8.18 -29.03
CA LEU A 15 -13.81 7.39 -28.47
C LEU A 15 -14.02 7.70 -26.98
N SER A 16 -12.94 7.81 -26.21
CA SER A 16 -13.02 8.13 -24.79
C SER A 16 -13.54 9.56 -24.53
N ARG A 17 -13.19 10.53 -25.37
CA ARG A 17 -13.76 11.89 -25.35
C ARG A 17 -15.25 11.88 -25.69
N GLN A 18 -15.65 11.11 -26.69
CA GLN A 18 -17.06 10.93 -27.05
C GLN A 18 -17.87 10.32 -25.90
N ALA A 19 -17.30 9.40 -25.13
CA ALA A 19 -17.97 8.84 -23.95
C ALA A 19 -18.31 9.92 -22.91
N VAL A 20 -17.37 10.82 -22.63
CA VAL A 20 -17.59 11.95 -21.70
C VAL A 20 -18.69 12.86 -22.23
N GLN A 21 -18.67 13.19 -23.52
CA GLN A 21 -19.68 14.03 -24.15
C GLN A 21 -21.06 13.36 -24.09
N PHE A 22 -21.18 12.10 -24.49
CA PHE A 22 -22.44 11.37 -24.48
C PHE A 22 -23.01 11.21 -23.06
N ALA A 23 -22.17 10.87 -22.07
CA ALA A 23 -22.60 10.78 -20.68
C ALA A 23 -23.21 12.09 -20.19
N ARG A 24 -22.57 13.22 -20.52
CA ARG A 24 -23.06 14.56 -20.14
C ARG A 24 -24.34 14.93 -20.86
N GLU A 25 -24.37 14.82 -22.19
CA GLU A 25 -25.47 15.32 -23.01
C GLU A 25 -26.73 14.46 -22.93
N LYS A 26 -26.58 13.13 -22.85
CA LYS A 26 -27.71 12.19 -22.89
C LYS A 26 -28.20 11.77 -21.51
N PHE A 27 -27.32 11.78 -20.51
CA PHE A 27 -27.63 11.24 -19.18
C PHE A 27 -27.40 12.24 -18.04
N GLY A 28 -26.87 13.43 -18.32
CA GLY A 28 -26.56 14.42 -17.28
C GLY A 28 -25.46 13.98 -16.32
N LEU A 29 -24.62 13.01 -16.70
CA LEU A 29 -23.55 12.49 -15.85
C LEU A 29 -22.19 13.08 -16.24
N ALA A 30 -21.50 13.65 -15.26
CA ALA A 30 -20.13 14.13 -15.44
C ALA A 30 -19.12 13.00 -15.23
N LEU A 31 -18.45 12.62 -16.32
CA LEU A 31 -17.36 11.66 -16.38
C LEU A 31 -16.03 12.40 -16.59
N ASP A 32 -15.01 12.09 -15.80
CA ASP A 32 -13.75 12.87 -15.75
C ASP A 32 -12.46 12.03 -15.76
N PHE A 33 -12.58 10.73 -16.04
CA PHE A 33 -11.49 9.75 -15.99
C PHE A 33 -10.87 9.53 -14.60
N SER A 34 -11.49 10.01 -13.52
CA SER A 34 -11.10 9.63 -12.17
C SER A 34 -11.69 8.27 -11.79
N MET A 35 -11.08 7.60 -10.80
CA MET A 35 -11.65 6.37 -10.25
C MET A 35 -13.06 6.57 -9.65
N THR A 36 -13.41 7.78 -9.20
CA THR A 36 -14.75 8.10 -8.67
C THR A 36 -15.82 8.23 -9.76
N SER A 37 -15.42 8.28 -11.04
CA SER A 37 -16.35 8.22 -12.18
C SER A 37 -16.77 6.79 -12.55
N LEU A 38 -16.07 5.75 -12.07
CA LEU A 38 -16.43 4.36 -12.40
C LEU A 38 -17.83 3.94 -11.91
N PRO A 39 -18.30 4.30 -10.69
CA PRO A 39 -19.68 4.03 -10.30
C PRO A 39 -20.72 4.72 -11.19
N LYS A 40 -20.39 5.87 -11.79
CA LYS A 40 -21.28 6.56 -12.74
C LYS A 40 -21.32 5.84 -14.08
N LEU A 41 -20.16 5.38 -14.56
CA LEU A 41 -20.07 4.52 -15.75
C LEU A 41 -20.87 3.23 -15.54
N GLU A 42 -20.78 2.61 -14.37
CA GLU A 42 -21.53 1.39 -14.07
C GLU A 42 -23.03 1.59 -14.20
N ARG A 43 -23.58 2.71 -13.68
CA ARG A 43 -24.99 3.06 -13.87
C ARG A 43 -25.38 3.19 -15.35
N LEU A 44 -24.50 3.76 -16.19
CA LEU A 44 -24.73 3.85 -17.63
C LEU A 44 -24.76 2.46 -18.29
N LEU A 45 -23.87 1.56 -17.87
CA LEU A 45 -23.83 0.20 -18.37
C LEU A 45 -25.06 -0.61 -17.92
N ASP A 46 -25.55 -0.41 -16.70
CA ASP A 46 -26.79 -1.02 -16.22
C ASP A 46 -27.99 -0.54 -17.04
N MET A 47 -28.09 0.75 -17.36
CA MET A 47 -29.13 1.29 -18.24
C MET A 47 -29.05 0.72 -19.67
N ALA A 48 -27.83 0.57 -20.20
CA ALA A 48 -27.59 -0.04 -21.50
C ALA A 48 -27.98 -1.53 -21.50
N HIS A 49 -27.69 -2.25 -20.41
CA HIS A 49 -28.10 -3.64 -20.22
C HIS A 49 -29.62 -3.79 -20.22
N GLN A 50 -30.34 -2.96 -19.45
CA GLN A 50 -31.82 -2.97 -19.46
C GLN A 50 -32.39 -2.68 -20.86
N SER A 51 -31.78 -1.74 -21.60
CA SER A 51 -32.18 -1.44 -22.99
C SER A 51 -31.91 -2.60 -23.94
N TYR A 52 -30.79 -3.31 -23.77
CA TYR A 52 -30.44 -4.49 -24.56
C TYR A 52 -31.43 -5.64 -24.31
N LEU A 53 -31.74 -5.94 -23.04
CA LEU A 53 -32.72 -6.97 -22.67
C LEU A 53 -34.13 -6.65 -23.21
N ALA A 54 -34.49 -5.36 -23.29
CA ALA A 54 -35.75 -4.92 -23.87
C ALA A 54 -35.80 -5.01 -25.41
N GLY A 55 -34.71 -5.41 -26.08
CA GLY A 55 -34.63 -5.46 -27.54
C GLY A 55 -34.56 -4.08 -28.20
N ASN A 56 -34.30 -3.01 -27.44
CA ASN A 56 -34.26 -1.63 -27.92
C ASN A 56 -32.89 -1.24 -28.53
N VAL A 57 -31.91 -2.15 -28.51
CA VAL A 57 -30.55 -1.89 -28.97
C VAL A 57 -30.27 -2.78 -30.17
N SER A 58 -29.99 -2.16 -31.33
CA SER A 58 -29.51 -2.87 -32.51
C SER A 58 -28.06 -3.35 -32.32
N ASP A 59 -27.62 -4.35 -33.09
CA ASP A 59 -26.24 -4.83 -33.04
C ASP A 59 -25.23 -3.70 -33.27
N GLN A 60 -25.48 -2.82 -34.24
CA GLN A 60 -24.64 -1.64 -34.48
C GLN A 60 -24.62 -0.68 -33.27
N GLY A 61 -25.76 -0.50 -32.60
CA GLY A 61 -25.85 0.30 -31.38
C GLY A 61 -25.08 -0.32 -30.21
N LEU A 62 -25.10 -1.64 -30.11
CA LEU A 62 -24.30 -2.40 -29.14
C LEU A 62 -22.81 -2.22 -29.43
N GLU A 63 -22.36 -2.46 -30.67
CA GLU A 63 -20.95 -2.27 -31.07
C GLU A 63 -20.45 -0.86 -30.75
N ARG A 64 -21.26 0.15 -31.06
CA ARG A 64 -20.88 1.54 -30.77
C ARG A 64 -20.79 1.80 -29.27
N SER A 65 -21.73 1.27 -28.49
CA SER A 65 -21.73 1.41 -27.03
C SER A 65 -20.50 0.74 -26.42
N VAL A 66 -20.17 -0.48 -26.87
CA VAL A 66 -18.98 -1.21 -26.44
C VAL A 66 -17.70 -0.44 -26.74
N GLN A 67 -17.58 0.12 -27.95
CA GLN A 67 -16.41 0.92 -28.33
C GLN A 67 -16.25 2.19 -27.47
N VAL A 68 -17.32 2.95 -27.29
CA VAL A 68 -17.28 4.22 -26.56
C VAL A 68 -17.00 4.00 -25.07
N TRP A 69 -17.78 3.14 -24.42
CA TRP A 69 -17.63 2.89 -22.99
C TRP A 69 -16.39 2.07 -22.67
N GLY A 70 -15.99 1.14 -23.56
CA GLY A 70 -14.76 0.36 -23.43
C GLY A 70 -13.51 1.22 -23.51
N ALA A 71 -13.47 2.17 -24.45
CA ALA A 71 -12.38 3.14 -24.55
C ALA A 71 -12.29 4.02 -23.28
N TYR A 72 -13.42 4.49 -22.77
CA TYR A 72 -13.45 5.28 -21.53
C TYR A 72 -12.98 4.50 -20.31
N LEU A 73 -13.45 3.25 -20.14
CA LEU A 73 -13.04 2.38 -19.05
C LEU A 73 -11.52 2.13 -19.09
N GLY A 74 -11.01 1.73 -20.26
CA GLY A 74 -9.58 1.46 -20.44
C GLY A 74 -8.71 2.70 -20.21
N GLU A 75 -9.14 3.87 -20.67
CA GLU A 75 -8.41 5.12 -20.47
C GLU A 75 -8.44 5.58 -19.00
N THR A 76 -9.56 5.40 -18.31
CA THR A 76 -9.66 5.63 -16.86
C THR A 76 -8.68 4.72 -16.11
N MET A 77 -8.63 3.43 -16.43
CA MET A 77 -7.68 2.50 -15.81
C MET A 77 -6.24 2.87 -16.13
N ARG A 78 -5.92 3.21 -17.38
CA ARG A 78 -4.57 3.60 -17.81
C ARG A 78 -4.06 4.84 -17.06
N ARG A 79 -4.92 5.86 -16.89
CA ARG A 79 -4.54 7.11 -16.20
C ARG A 79 -4.31 6.93 -14.71
N ASN A 80 -5.10 6.07 -14.05
CA ASN A 80 -5.05 5.92 -12.59
C ASN A 80 -4.16 4.76 -12.11
N LYS A 81 -3.97 3.72 -12.94
CA LYS A 81 -3.19 2.52 -12.58
C LYS A 81 -1.97 2.31 -13.47
N GLY A 82 -1.74 3.19 -14.45
CA GLY A 82 -0.73 3.00 -15.49
C GLY A 82 -1.10 1.91 -16.49
N GLY A 83 -0.14 1.59 -17.36
CA GLY A 83 -0.29 0.57 -18.40
C GLY A 83 -0.20 1.15 -19.81
N VAL A 84 -0.14 0.25 -20.78
CA VAL A 84 0.03 0.60 -22.20
C VAL A 84 -1.01 -0.12 -23.02
N TRP A 85 -1.71 0.62 -23.89
CA TRP A 85 -2.60 0.03 -24.88
C TRP A 85 -1.79 -0.80 -25.88
N LYS A 86 -2.29 -2.00 -26.16
CA LYS A 86 -1.70 -2.93 -27.12
C LYS A 86 -2.79 -3.44 -28.05
N ILE A 87 -2.37 -3.83 -29.25
CA ILE A 87 -3.21 -4.51 -30.22
C ILE A 87 -2.67 -5.91 -30.40
N ASP A 88 -3.52 -6.91 -30.23
CA ASP A 88 -3.24 -8.27 -30.69
C ASP A 88 -3.83 -8.44 -32.09
N ARG A 89 -2.96 -8.63 -33.09
CA ARG A 89 -3.40 -8.80 -34.49
C ARG A 89 -3.99 -10.18 -34.75
N ASN A 90 -3.74 -11.15 -33.87
CA ASN A 90 -4.25 -12.51 -33.98
C ASN A 90 -5.65 -12.65 -33.35
N GLN A 91 -6.08 -11.67 -32.57
CA GLN A 91 -7.41 -11.65 -31.96
C GLN A 91 -8.37 -10.76 -32.74
N THR A 92 -9.65 -11.14 -32.70
CA THR A 92 -10.75 -10.42 -33.33
C THR A 92 -11.72 -9.88 -32.27
N GLY A 93 -12.65 -9.02 -32.70
CA GLY A 93 -13.67 -8.45 -31.82
C GLY A 93 -13.09 -7.59 -30.68
N ASP A 94 -13.72 -7.70 -29.51
CA ASP A 94 -13.42 -6.84 -28.35
C ASP A 94 -12.03 -7.06 -27.73
N ARG A 95 -11.43 -8.23 -27.94
CA ARG A 95 -10.14 -8.56 -27.35
C ARG A 95 -8.94 -8.12 -28.17
N ARG A 96 -9.18 -7.71 -29.42
CA ARG A 96 -8.15 -7.15 -30.31
C ARG A 96 -7.39 -5.99 -29.65
N MET A 97 -8.06 -5.24 -28.78
CA MET A 97 -7.52 -4.07 -28.09
C MET A 97 -7.51 -4.33 -26.59
N PHE A 98 -6.33 -4.24 -25.97
CA PHE A 98 -6.18 -4.55 -24.55
C PHE A 98 -5.20 -3.60 -23.85
N LEU A 99 -5.34 -3.48 -22.54
CA LEU A 99 -4.48 -2.70 -21.67
C LEU A 99 -3.55 -3.65 -20.90
N LEU A 100 -2.24 -3.53 -21.10
CA LEU A 100 -1.24 -4.24 -20.31
C LEU A 100 -0.83 -3.37 -19.12
N THR A 101 -1.17 -3.79 -17.90
CA THR A 101 -0.86 -3.05 -16.66
C THR A 101 -0.32 -3.99 -15.58
N GLN A 102 0.83 -3.66 -14.99
CA GLN A 102 1.46 -4.45 -13.91
C GLN A 102 1.56 -5.97 -14.19
N GLY A 103 1.79 -6.35 -15.46
CA GLY A 103 1.87 -7.76 -15.88
C GLY A 103 0.52 -8.45 -16.09
N VAL A 104 -0.60 -7.75 -15.90
CA VAL A 104 -1.96 -8.23 -16.14
C VAL A 104 -2.51 -7.61 -17.43
N THR A 105 -3.16 -8.45 -18.24
CA THR A 105 -3.89 -8.02 -19.42
C THR A 105 -5.35 -7.75 -19.06
N VAL A 106 -5.82 -6.54 -19.37
CA VAL A 106 -7.20 -6.11 -19.17
C VAL A 106 -7.83 -5.90 -20.54
N TYR A 107 -9.08 -6.36 -20.72
CA TYR A 107 -9.86 -6.21 -21.96
C TYR A 107 -11.09 -5.33 -21.72
N PRO A 108 -10.96 -3.99 -21.76
CA PRO A 108 -12.04 -3.08 -21.37
C PRO A 108 -13.30 -3.19 -22.23
N PHE A 109 -13.13 -3.38 -23.54
CA PHE A 109 -14.23 -3.55 -24.48
C PHE A 109 -15.04 -4.81 -24.16
N GLU A 110 -14.36 -5.92 -23.87
CA GLU A 110 -15.00 -7.17 -23.51
C GLU A 110 -15.78 -7.05 -22.19
N GLN A 111 -15.18 -6.41 -21.17
CA GLN A 111 -15.86 -6.20 -19.89
C GLN A 111 -17.14 -5.38 -20.06
N VAL A 112 -17.09 -4.34 -20.90
CA VAL A 112 -18.27 -3.53 -21.22
C VAL A 112 -19.31 -4.35 -21.97
N ARG A 113 -18.92 -5.15 -22.97
CA ARG A 113 -19.87 -6.02 -23.68
C ARG A 113 -20.52 -7.01 -22.73
N GLN A 114 -19.73 -7.71 -21.91
CA GLN A 114 -20.23 -8.65 -20.90
C GLN A 114 -21.25 -7.98 -19.97
N LYS A 115 -20.96 -6.76 -19.51
CA LYS A 115 -21.86 -6.01 -18.63
C LYS A 115 -23.17 -5.63 -19.35
N ILE A 116 -23.13 -5.26 -20.63
CA ILE A 116 -24.32 -4.89 -21.42
C ILE A 116 -25.14 -6.12 -21.83
N THR A 117 -24.51 -7.22 -22.23
CA THR A 117 -25.24 -8.38 -22.77
C THR A 117 -25.56 -9.44 -21.73
N GLY A 118 -24.81 -9.48 -20.62
CA GLY A 118 -24.83 -10.59 -19.66
C GLY A 118 -24.22 -11.89 -20.21
N ILE A 119 -23.76 -11.89 -21.47
CA ILE A 119 -23.15 -13.05 -22.11
C ILE A 119 -21.67 -13.04 -21.78
N GLN A 120 -21.23 -14.03 -21.01
CA GLN A 120 -19.82 -14.28 -20.82
C GLN A 120 -19.29 -14.91 -22.11
N PRO A 121 -18.40 -14.23 -22.87
CA PRO A 121 -17.81 -14.81 -24.06
C PRO A 121 -17.11 -16.09 -23.66
N ALA A 122 -17.21 -17.10 -24.51
CA ALA A 122 -16.36 -18.27 -24.38
C ALA A 122 -14.93 -17.76 -24.23
N MET A 123 -14.26 -18.12 -23.13
CA MET A 123 -12.82 -17.93 -23.09
C MET A 123 -12.31 -18.62 -24.36
N PRO A 124 -11.60 -17.90 -25.26
CA PRO A 124 -10.98 -18.55 -26.39
C PRO A 124 -10.22 -19.73 -25.79
N ASP A 125 -10.41 -20.91 -26.37
CA ASP A 125 -9.52 -22.03 -26.13
C ASP A 125 -8.13 -21.43 -26.21
N ARG A 126 -7.48 -21.32 -25.05
CA ARG A 126 -6.25 -20.59 -24.86
C ARG A 126 -5.37 -21.05 -26.01
N ASP A 127 -5.14 -20.19 -27.02
CA ASP A 127 -4.53 -20.60 -28.28
C ASP A 127 -3.39 -21.53 -27.90
N GLU A 128 -3.54 -22.82 -28.24
CA GLU A 128 -2.46 -23.76 -28.03
C GLU A 128 -1.28 -23.10 -28.74
N LEU A 129 -0.30 -22.67 -27.94
CA LEU A 129 0.95 -22.11 -28.43
C LEU A 129 1.33 -22.95 -29.64
N PRO A 130 1.56 -22.34 -30.83
CA PRO A 130 1.61 -23.04 -32.11
C PRO A 130 2.32 -24.37 -31.92
N GLN A 131 1.57 -25.48 -32.08
CA GLN A 131 2.14 -26.79 -31.79
C GLN A 131 3.39 -26.92 -32.67
N PRO A 132 4.59 -27.06 -32.07
CA PRO A 132 5.81 -27.16 -32.84
C PRO A 132 5.65 -28.36 -33.78
N ASP A 133 5.90 -28.13 -35.07
CA ASP A 133 5.91 -29.14 -36.13
C ASP A 133 6.43 -30.47 -35.58
N VAL A 134 5.53 -31.44 -35.38
CA VAL A 134 5.83 -32.69 -34.68
C VAL A 134 6.64 -33.57 -35.63
N LYS A 135 7.94 -33.27 -35.70
CA LYS A 135 8.93 -34.26 -36.14
C LYS A 135 8.76 -35.51 -35.26
N PRO A 136 8.85 -36.72 -35.83
CA PRO A 136 8.70 -37.96 -35.09
C PRO A 136 9.58 -37.92 -33.84
N ARG A 137 8.94 -38.06 -32.67
CA ARG A 137 9.57 -37.93 -31.35
C ARG A 137 10.79 -38.85 -31.29
N LYS A 138 12.00 -38.27 -31.40
CA LYS A 138 13.17 -38.83 -30.74
C LYS A 138 12.83 -38.86 -29.25
N GLY A 139 13.00 -40.03 -28.62
CA GLY A 139 12.64 -40.25 -27.21
C GLY A 139 13.06 -39.07 -26.33
N LEU A 140 12.14 -38.60 -25.48
CA LEU A 140 12.36 -37.42 -24.64
C LEU A 140 13.67 -37.61 -23.87
N ASN A 141 14.61 -36.71 -24.13
CA ASN A 141 15.89 -36.71 -23.44
C ASN A 141 15.58 -36.44 -21.94
N PRO A 142 16.05 -37.26 -20.98
CA PRO A 142 15.75 -37.11 -19.56
C PRO A 142 15.98 -35.69 -19.00
N LEU A 143 16.83 -34.89 -19.66
CA LEU A 143 17.03 -33.47 -19.39
C LEU A 143 15.74 -32.63 -19.40
N ILE A 144 14.76 -32.95 -20.25
CA ILE A 144 13.50 -32.18 -20.38
C ILE A 144 12.64 -32.31 -19.11
N PHE A 145 12.61 -33.50 -18.49
CA PHE A 145 11.89 -33.69 -17.23
C PHE A 145 12.50 -32.88 -16.08
N VAL A 146 13.83 -32.71 -16.08
CA VAL A 146 14.53 -31.87 -15.10
C VAL A 146 14.11 -30.41 -15.24
N PHE A 147 14.03 -29.87 -16.46
CA PHE A 147 13.58 -28.48 -16.66
C PHE A 147 12.13 -28.25 -16.24
N ILE A 148 11.24 -29.21 -16.49
CA ILE A 148 9.84 -29.11 -16.04
C ILE A 148 9.77 -29.11 -14.51
N ALA A 149 10.50 -30.00 -13.85
CA ALA A 149 10.55 -30.07 -12.39
C ALA A 149 11.10 -28.77 -11.77
N ILE A 150 12.17 -28.21 -12.33
CA ILE A 150 12.71 -26.91 -11.90
C ILE A 150 11.69 -25.78 -12.10
N GLY A 151 11.01 -25.75 -13.26
CA GLY A 151 10.00 -24.74 -13.56
C GLY A 151 8.83 -24.77 -12.56
N VAL A 152 8.33 -25.96 -12.22
CA VAL A 152 7.28 -26.13 -11.20
C VAL A 152 7.77 -25.65 -9.82
N LEU A 153 9.00 -26.01 -9.44
CA LEU A 153 9.57 -25.63 -8.15
C LEU A 153 9.71 -24.10 -8.02
N LEU A 154 10.16 -23.41 -9.08
CA LEU A 154 10.23 -21.95 -9.11
C LEU A 154 8.86 -21.28 -9.00
N ILE A 155 7.84 -21.81 -9.68
CA ILE A 155 6.47 -21.28 -9.58
C ILE A 155 5.92 -21.46 -8.16
N THR A 156 6.12 -22.64 -7.54
CA THR A 156 5.68 -22.87 -6.15
C THR A 156 6.37 -21.95 -5.16
N ALA A 157 7.67 -21.71 -5.32
CA ALA A 157 8.41 -20.76 -4.48
C ALA A 157 7.91 -19.33 -4.65
N ALA A 158 7.63 -18.89 -5.89
CA ALA A 158 7.10 -17.56 -6.17
C ALA A 158 5.71 -17.36 -5.56
N VAL A 159 4.80 -18.33 -5.75
CA VAL A 159 3.46 -18.28 -5.15
C VAL A 159 3.54 -18.30 -3.62
N GLY A 160 4.40 -19.14 -3.04
CA GLY A 160 4.65 -19.17 -1.60
C GLY A 160 5.19 -17.85 -1.06
N GLY A 161 6.12 -17.21 -1.79
CA GLY A 161 6.66 -15.89 -1.45
C GLY A 161 5.60 -14.79 -1.50
N ILE A 162 4.68 -14.82 -2.48
CA ILE A 162 3.56 -13.89 -2.55
C ILE A 162 2.61 -14.08 -1.37
N TRP A 163 2.25 -15.32 -1.03
CA TRP A 163 1.40 -15.60 0.13
C TRP A 163 2.05 -15.15 1.44
N TYR A 164 3.33 -15.46 1.63
CA TYR A 164 4.10 -15.00 2.80
C TYR A 164 4.13 -13.48 2.90
N TYR A 165 4.34 -12.78 1.78
CA TYR A 165 4.33 -11.32 1.74
C TYR A 165 2.95 -10.73 2.07
N LEU A 166 1.87 -11.30 1.53
CA LEU A 166 0.50 -10.87 1.83
C LEU A 166 0.12 -11.13 3.30
N ASP A 167 0.56 -12.24 3.88
CA ASP A 167 0.34 -12.55 5.29
C ASP A 167 1.05 -11.54 6.20
N GLN A 168 2.30 -11.22 5.90
CA GLN A 168 3.02 -10.16 6.61
C GLN A 168 2.32 -8.79 6.49
N GLN A 169 1.80 -8.43 5.31
CA GLN A 169 1.05 -7.18 5.16
C GLN A 169 -0.24 -7.18 6.01
N LYS A 170 -0.98 -8.28 6.05
CA LYS A 170 -2.19 -8.39 6.87
C LYS A 170 -1.88 -8.28 8.35
N ALA A 171 -0.84 -8.96 8.82
CA ALA A 171 -0.39 -8.88 10.21
C ALA A 171 0.03 -7.44 10.58
N ALA A 172 0.80 -6.78 9.71
CA ALA A 172 1.20 -5.38 9.90
C ALA A 172 -0.01 -4.43 9.91
N ALA A 173 -0.98 -4.61 9.01
CA ALA A 173 -2.20 -3.80 8.96
C ALA A 173 -3.08 -4.00 10.20
N ALA A 174 -3.25 -5.24 10.66
CA ALA A 174 -3.99 -5.56 11.88
C ALA A 174 -3.33 -4.94 13.12
N GLN A 175 -1.99 -5.02 13.20
CA GLN A 175 -1.25 -4.38 14.29
C GLN A 175 -1.38 -2.85 14.23
N ALA A 176 -1.31 -2.23 13.05
CA ALA A 176 -1.52 -0.80 12.90
C ALA A 176 -2.92 -0.37 13.34
N GLN A 177 -3.96 -1.10 12.94
CA GLN A 177 -5.33 -0.82 13.37
C GLN A 177 -5.51 -0.97 14.89
N ALA A 178 -4.92 -2.01 15.49
CA ALA A 178 -4.95 -2.20 16.94
C ALA A 178 -4.24 -1.05 17.68
N ARG A 179 -3.12 -0.54 17.15
CA ARG A 179 -2.44 0.64 17.69
C ARG A 179 -3.29 1.89 17.57
N THR A 180 -3.87 2.17 16.41
CA THR A 180 -4.75 3.33 16.24
C THR A 180 -5.93 3.28 17.20
N ALA A 181 -6.55 2.12 17.38
CA ALA A 181 -7.66 1.95 18.33
C ALA A 181 -7.22 2.17 19.79
N TYR A 182 -6.03 1.69 20.16
CA TYR A 182 -5.45 1.91 21.48
C TYR A 182 -5.05 3.37 21.72
N GLU A 183 -4.51 4.06 20.72
CA GLU A 183 -4.01 5.44 20.84
C GLU A 183 -5.13 6.48 20.82
N ALA A 184 -6.23 6.21 20.13
CA ALA A 184 -7.32 7.17 19.91
C ALA A 184 -7.83 7.86 21.20
N PRO A 185 -8.07 7.15 22.33
CA PRO A 185 -8.52 7.78 23.56
C PRO A 185 -7.53 8.77 24.18
N PHE A 186 -6.23 8.63 23.92
CA PHE A 186 -5.19 9.47 24.51
C PHE A 186 -4.96 10.77 23.75
N LEU A 187 -5.42 10.86 22.49
CA LEU A 187 -5.13 12.00 21.61
C LEU A 187 -5.58 13.35 22.17
N GLU A 188 -6.69 13.38 22.92
CA GLU A 188 -7.23 14.60 23.52
C GLU A 188 -6.32 15.15 24.65
N PHE A 189 -5.49 14.30 25.25
CA PHE A 189 -4.62 14.64 26.37
C PHE A 189 -3.17 14.87 25.96
N PHE A 190 -2.82 14.65 24.69
CA PHE A 190 -1.43 14.75 24.23
C PHE A 190 -0.80 16.11 24.45
N SER A 191 -1.56 17.21 24.38
CA SER A 191 -1.02 18.54 24.67
C SER A 191 -0.53 18.67 26.11
N GLU A 192 -1.23 18.05 27.06
CA GLU A 192 -0.79 17.98 28.45
C GLU A 192 0.43 17.06 28.56
N TYR A 193 0.34 15.86 27.98
CA TYR A 193 1.37 14.83 28.09
C TYR A 193 2.74 15.25 27.53
N MET A 194 2.71 16.07 26.48
CA MET A 194 3.88 16.63 25.81
C MET A 194 4.41 17.91 26.46
N GLY A 195 3.80 18.34 27.57
CA GLY A 195 4.19 19.54 28.30
C GLY A 195 5.66 19.52 28.71
N GLU A 196 6.20 20.72 28.94
CA GLU A 196 7.50 20.90 29.59
C GLU A 196 7.31 20.83 31.11
N TYR A 197 8.11 20.01 31.78
CA TYR A 197 8.04 19.79 33.21
C TYR A 197 9.39 20.11 33.85
N ASN A 198 9.36 20.69 35.04
CA ASN A 198 10.58 20.95 35.80
C ASN A 198 11.19 19.63 36.30
N GLU A 199 12.50 19.50 36.21
CA GLU A 199 13.22 18.33 36.74
C GLU A 199 13.35 18.40 38.26
N ASP A 200 12.85 17.37 38.94
CA ASP A 200 12.94 17.15 40.38
C ASP A 200 13.26 15.67 40.61
N LEU A 201 14.51 15.29 40.29
CA LEU A 201 15.02 13.92 40.17
C LEU A 201 15.13 13.23 41.55
N THR A 202 13.97 13.02 42.17
CA THR A 202 13.82 12.41 43.49
C THR A 202 13.90 10.88 43.46
N ASP A 203 13.86 10.27 42.26
CA ASP A 203 13.85 8.81 42.02
C ASP A 203 12.73 8.09 42.78
N VAL A 204 11.64 8.81 43.11
CA VAL A 204 10.47 8.25 43.77
C VAL A 204 9.65 7.49 42.72
N PRO A 205 9.36 6.18 42.95
CA PRO A 205 8.52 5.42 42.04
C PRO A 205 7.14 6.05 41.87
N ILE A 206 6.62 6.04 40.65
CA ILE A 206 5.23 6.40 40.38
C ILE A 206 4.36 5.19 40.69
N ALA A 207 3.36 5.39 41.55
CA ALA A 207 2.34 4.39 41.79
C ALA A 207 1.27 4.45 40.69
N GLY A 208 0.97 3.32 40.06
CA GLY A 208 -0.05 3.19 39.02
C GLY A 208 0.51 2.92 37.63
N LYS A 209 -0.30 3.15 36.61
CA LYS A 209 0.04 2.83 35.22
C LYS A 209 0.61 4.04 34.50
N VAL A 210 1.44 3.77 33.51
CA VAL A 210 2.09 4.80 32.70
C VAL A 210 1.75 4.68 31.22
N LEU A 211 1.87 5.81 30.53
CA LEU A 211 1.88 5.90 29.08
C LEU A 211 3.26 6.36 28.61
N VAL A 212 3.88 5.65 27.67
CA VAL A 212 5.14 6.10 27.05
C VAL A 212 4.83 6.89 25.79
N ILE A 213 5.29 8.13 25.71
CA ILE A 213 5.08 9.03 24.56
C ILE A 213 6.41 9.35 23.89
N ASP A 214 6.39 9.48 22.56
CA ASP A 214 7.52 9.98 21.79
C ASP A 214 7.39 11.50 21.63
N LYS A 215 8.31 12.24 22.25
CA LYS A 215 8.31 13.70 22.28
C LYS A 215 8.63 14.33 20.92
N VAL A 216 9.33 13.62 20.04
CA VAL A 216 9.70 14.12 18.71
C VAL A 216 8.51 14.01 17.76
N TYR A 217 7.80 12.89 17.79
CA TYR A 217 6.70 12.61 16.86
C TYR A 217 5.31 12.95 17.41
N GLY A 218 5.18 13.28 18.70
CA GLY A 218 3.89 13.60 19.32
C GLY A 218 2.90 12.43 19.24
N ARG A 219 3.38 11.21 19.54
CA ARG A 219 2.59 9.97 19.50
C ARG A 219 2.94 9.02 20.64
N VAL A 220 2.12 8.00 20.86
CA VAL A 220 2.53 6.90 21.77
C VAL A 220 3.79 6.25 21.21
N ALA A 221 4.81 6.12 22.05
CA ALA A 221 6.08 5.54 21.64
C ALA A 221 5.95 4.04 21.35
N ALA A 222 6.74 3.51 20.41
CA ALA A 222 6.78 2.07 20.15
C ALA A 222 7.14 1.26 21.42
N LEU A 223 7.94 1.86 22.32
CA LEU A 223 8.32 1.30 23.61
C LEU A 223 7.11 1.04 24.53
N ASN A 224 6.02 1.80 24.40
CA ASN A 224 4.78 1.58 25.16
C ASN A 224 4.20 0.17 24.93
N TYR A 225 4.37 -0.38 23.73
CA TYR A 225 3.86 -1.71 23.42
C TYR A 225 4.76 -2.84 23.96
N LYS A 226 5.94 -2.51 24.47
CA LYS A 226 6.92 -3.46 25.03
C LYS A 226 6.93 -3.49 26.56
N ILE A 227 6.37 -2.48 27.23
CA ILE A 227 6.19 -2.54 28.68
C ILE A 227 5.08 -3.53 29.05
N PRO A 228 5.20 -4.22 30.21
CA PRO A 228 4.17 -5.15 30.69
C PRO A 228 2.80 -4.49 30.86
N GLU A 229 1.73 -5.26 30.67
CA GLU A 229 0.35 -4.75 30.72
C GLU A 229 -0.04 -4.24 32.12
N GLU A 230 0.58 -4.79 33.17
CA GLU A 230 0.31 -4.43 34.56
C GLU A 230 0.65 -2.97 34.86
N ILE A 231 1.70 -2.45 34.22
CA ILE A 231 2.16 -1.06 34.39
C ILE A 231 1.76 -0.15 33.22
N ARG A 232 1.09 -0.67 32.19
CA ARG A 232 0.70 0.09 31.01
C ARG A 232 -0.74 0.56 31.10
N ALA A 233 -0.96 1.87 30.93
CA ALA A 233 -2.29 2.45 30.93
C ALA A 233 -3.11 1.94 29.73
N ALA A 234 -4.33 1.44 29.95
CA ALA A 234 -5.22 1.00 28.88
C ALA A 234 -6.14 2.13 28.38
N ASN A 235 -6.35 3.16 29.19
CA ASN A 235 -7.19 4.32 28.92
C ASN A 235 -6.61 5.55 29.65
N PRO A 236 -7.06 6.78 29.32
CA PRO A 236 -6.54 8.01 29.91
C PRO A 236 -6.68 8.09 31.44
N ASP A 237 -7.77 7.56 32.00
CA ASP A 237 -8.05 7.63 33.45
C ASP A 237 -7.07 6.76 34.29
N GLU A 238 -6.42 5.79 33.66
CA GLU A 238 -5.39 4.95 34.29
C GLU A 238 -4.00 5.61 34.32
N VAL A 239 -3.78 6.72 33.62
CA VAL A 239 -2.45 7.35 33.48
C VAL A 239 -2.09 8.08 34.77
N ALA A 240 -1.30 7.42 35.62
CA ALA A 240 -0.74 8.03 36.84
C ALA A 240 0.57 8.79 36.56
N GLY A 241 1.30 8.41 35.52
CA GLY A 241 2.53 9.06 35.08
C GLY A 241 2.81 8.85 33.60
N ILE A 242 3.73 9.66 33.08
CA ILE A 242 4.10 9.64 31.66
C ILE A 242 5.57 9.38 31.54
N VAL A 243 5.95 8.52 30.61
CA VAL A 243 7.36 8.37 30.23
C VAL A 243 7.56 9.10 28.92
N GLN A 244 8.18 10.28 28.97
CA GLN A 244 8.55 11.04 27.78
C GLN A 244 9.84 10.47 27.18
N GLN A 245 9.74 9.88 25.99
CA GLN A 245 10.88 9.41 25.20
C GLN A 245 11.30 10.50 24.22
N HIS A 246 12.53 10.99 24.37
CA HIS A 246 13.14 11.96 23.47
C HIS A 246 14.42 11.38 22.87
N CYS A 247 14.34 10.93 21.62
CA CYS A 247 15.47 10.36 20.90
C CYS A 247 16.03 11.36 19.89
N PHE A 248 17.35 11.55 19.91
CA PHE A 248 18.04 12.44 18.99
C PHE A 248 19.36 11.82 18.54
N GLY A 249 19.68 12.07 17.27
CA GLY A 249 20.94 11.65 16.68
C GLY A 249 22.03 12.66 17.01
N ALA A 250 23.12 12.19 17.57
CA ALA A 250 24.35 12.98 17.67
C ALA A 250 25.27 12.61 16.52
N ASP A 251 25.64 13.61 15.71
CA ASP A 251 26.73 13.48 14.76
C ASP A 251 28.04 13.36 15.54
N ILE A 252 28.57 12.14 15.64
CA ILE A 252 29.80 11.87 16.42
C ILE A 252 31.08 12.05 15.60
N GLY A 253 31.00 12.55 14.35
CA GLY A 253 32.16 12.91 13.55
C GLY A 253 31.85 13.19 12.08
N VAL A 254 32.68 14.03 11.45
CA VAL A 254 32.72 14.26 10.00
C VAL A 254 34.02 13.67 9.47
N TYR A 255 33.95 12.62 8.65
CA TYR A 255 35.13 12.10 7.95
C TYR A 255 35.27 12.82 6.60
N SER A 256 36.46 13.37 6.30
CA SER A 256 36.72 13.97 4.99
C SER A 256 37.04 12.87 3.95
N GLY A 257 36.20 12.81 2.91
CA GLY A 257 36.07 11.78 1.86
C GLY A 257 34.61 11.74 1.39
N GLU A 258 34.23 10.93 0.38
CA GLU A 258 32.84 10.78 -0.16
C GLU A 258 31.83 10.11 0.82
N ILE A 259 31.85 10.60 2.06
CA ILE A 259 30.85 10.69 3.13
C ILE A 259 30.28 9.38 3.73
N ALA A 260 30.55 9.19 5.03
CA ALA A 260 29.70 8.44 5.95
C ALA A 260 29.51 9.24 7.25
N TYR A 261 28.25 9.57 7.58
CA TYR A 261 27.89 10.08 8.90
C TYR A 261 27.73 8.89 9.85
N THR A 262 28.55 8.79 10.89
CA THR A 262 28.24 7.89 11.99
C THR A 262 27.27 8.62 12.90
N ASN A 263 25.99 8.26 12.84
CA ASN A 263 24.99 8.79 13.75
C ASN A 263 24.92 7.86 14.98
N ARG A 264 25.11 8.43 16.16
CA ARG A 264 24.85 7.71 17.42
C ARG A 264 23.52 8.17 17.95
N MET A 265 22.55 7.26 17.99
CA MET A 265 21.26 7.55 18.58
C MET A 265 21.34 7.56 20.10
N THR A 266 20.82 8.61 20.72
CA THR A 266 20.68 8.71 22.17
C THR A 266 19.21 8.97 22.47
N CYS A 267 18.62 8.14 23.33
CA CYS A 267 17.25 8.33 23.80
C CYS A 267 17.27 8.71 25.27
N ARG A 268 16.73 9.87 25.61
CA ARG A 268 16.41 10.23 26.99
C ARG A 268 15.01 9.77 27.32
N LEU A 269 14.86 9.01 28.40
CA LEU A 269 13.56 8.76 29.01
C LEU A 269 13.40 9.64 30.24
N SER A 270 12.27 10.33 30.34
CA SER A 270 11.90 11.16 31.50
C SER A 270 10.56 10.68 32.05
N VAL A 271 10.53 10.28 33.33
CA VAL A 271 9.33 9.86 34.05
C VAL A 271 8.71 11.08 34.70
N VAL A 272 7.49 11.44 34.29
CA VAL A 272 6.72 12.58 34.77
C VAL A 272 5.63 12.09 35.71
N ASP A 273 5.63 12.62 36.94
CA ASP A 273 4.51 12.48 37.88
C ASP A 273 3.49 13.58 37.56
N LEU A 274 2.38 13.19 36.94
CA LEU A 274 1.34 14.12 36.49
C LEU A 274 0.72 14.90 37.65
N LYS A 275 0.56 14.25 38.81
CA LYS A 275 -0.02 14.90 40.01
C LYS A 275 0.89 15.99 40.55
N LYS A 276 2.21 15.80 40.46
CA LYS A 276 3.21 16.79 40.90
C LYS A 276 3.63 17.77 39.80
N HIS A 277 3.25 17.52 38.55
CA HIS A 277 3.71 18.23 37.36
C HIS A 277 5.25 18.38 37.31
N LYS A 278 5.97 17.28 37.55
CA LYS A 278 7.44 17.25 37.63
C LYS A 278 8.04 15.98 37.03
N VAL A 279 9.24 16.10 36.46
CA VAL A 279 10.05 14.94 36.08
C VAL A 279 10.69 14.38 37.35
N VAL A 280 10.34 13.15 37.73
CA VAL A 280 10.82 12.50 38.97
C VAL A 280 12.02 11.58 38.74
N ALA A 281 12.24 11.13 37.50
CA ALA A 281 13.41 10.36 37.10
C ALA A 281 13.73 10.60 35.61
N ALA A 282 15.01 10.56 35.24
CA ALA A 282 15.43 10.60 33.85
C ALA A 282 16.68 9.75 33.62
N GLN A 283 16.79 9.12 32.45
CA GLN A 283 17.98 8.37 32.05
C GLN A 283 18.21 8.46 30.54
N ASP A 284 19.48 8.67 30.16
CA ASP A 284 19.92 8.59 28.77
C ASP A 284 20.36 7.16 28.43
N PHE A 285 19.89 6.67 27.28
CA PHE A 285 20.21 5.38 26.70
C PHE A 285 20.98 5.61 25.40
N ILE A 286 22.26 5.24 25.42
CA ILE A 286 23.17 5.49 24.31
C ILE A 286 23.19 4.25 23.41
N GLY A 287 22.82 4.44 22.14
CA GLY A 287 22.86 3.41 21.13
C GLY A 287 24.28 2.98 20.77
N ARG A 288 24.39 1.74 20.31
CA ARG A 288 25.59 1.27 19.60
C ARG A 288 25.86 2.17 18.40
N GLN A 289 27.14 2.43 18.13
CA GLN A 289 27.54 3.16 16.94
C GLN A 289 27.16 2.33 15.71
N LEU A 290 26.24 2.84 14.91
CA LEU A 290 25.93 2.25 13.61
C LEU A 290 27.03 2.71 12.64
N ILE A 291 27.86 1.78 12.20
CA ILE A 291 28.88 2.03 11.16
C ILE A 291 28.30 1.75 9.76
N GLU A 292 27.05 1.28 9.69
CA GLU A 292 26.46 0.78 8.45
C GLU A 292 25.66 1.86 7.71
N GLN A 293 25.78 1.88 6.38
CA GLN A 293 25.00 2.75 5.52
C GLN A 293 23.52 2.44 5.70
N VAL A 294 22.78 3.34 6.35
CA VAL A 294 21.35 3.19 6.54
C VAL A 294 20.68 3.23 5.17
N ARG A 295 20.00 2.14 4.80
CA ARG A 295 19.17 2.11 3.59
C ARG A 295 18.01 3.08 3.78
N VAL A 296 17.95 4.09 2.95
CA VAL A 296 16.85 5.05 2.90
C VAL A 296 15.87 4.69 1.79
N ASP A 297 14.58 4.96 2.01
CA ASP A 297 13.56 4.83 0.99
C ASP A 297 13.74 5.90 -0.10
N LYS A 298 12.91 5.85 -1.14
CA LYS A 298 12.93 6.83 -2.25
C LYS A 298 12.66 8.28 -1.82
N TYR A 299 12.28 8.51 -0.57
CA TYR A 299 12.03 9.84 0.02
C TYR A 299 13.11 10.24 1.04
N GLY A 300 14.15 9.43 1.22
CA GLY A 300 15.23 9.69 2.18
C GLY A 300 14.92 9.26 3.61
N ASN A 301 13.81 8.56 3.88
CA ASN A 301 13.52 8.06 5.22
C ASN A 301 14.24 6.73 5.48
N PRO A 302 14.78 6.48 6.69
CA PRO A 302 15.31 5.17 7.05
C PRO A 302 14.27 4.06 6.84
N ILE A 303 14.64 2.99 6.14
CA ILE A 303 13.78 1.80 5.98
C ILE A 303 13.78 0.96 7.27
N GLU A 304 14.82 1.09 8.09
CA GLU A 304 15.01 0.36 9.35
C GLU A 304 14.58 1.19 10.57
N ASP A 305 14.27 0.50 11.68
CA ASP A 305 13.83 1.11 12.95
C ASP A 305 14.78 2.26 13.35
N PRO A 306 14.30 3.51 13.51
CA PRO A 306 15.16 4.65 13.86
C PRO A 306 15.86 4.48 15.23
N TYR A 307 15.42 3.52 16.05
CA TYR A 307 16.07 3.18 17.32
C TYR A 307 17.05 2.00 17.20
N ALA A 308 17.41 1.58 15.98
CA ALA A 308 18.40 0.54 15.76
C ALA A 308 19.69 0.85 16.53
N GLY A 309 20.10 -0.07 17.40
CA GLY A 309 21.30 0.06 18.22
C GLY A 309 21.06 0.43 19.69
N ILE A 310 19.88 0.89 20.09
CA ILE A 310 19.53 1.07 21.51
C ILE A 310 18.91 -0.22 22.06
N ASP A 311 19.37 -0.65 23.23
CA ASP A 311 18.78 -1.78 23.93
C ASP A 311 17.43 -1.40 24.54
N GLN A 312 16.36 -1.66 23.80
CA GLN A 312 15.01 -1.36 24.26
C GLN A 312 14.59 -2.20 25.47
N GLN A 313 15.19 -3.37 25.71
CA GLN A 313 14.90 -4.16 26.90
C GLN A 313 15.45 -3.45 28.15
N GLN A 314 16.65 -2.87 28.06
CA GLN A 314 17.22 -2.04 29.12
C GLN A 314 16.31 -0.84 29.47
N MET A 315 15.71 -0.22 28.45
CA MET A 315 14.73 0.87 28.64
C MET A 315 13.46 0.38 29.35
N VAL A 316 12.90 -0.76 28.95
CA VAL A 316 11.72 -1.36 29.59
C VAL A 316 11.99 -1.72 31.05
N ASP A 317 13.14 -2.33 31.34
CA ASP A 317 13.50 -2.72 32.71
C ASP A 317 13.74 -1.50 33.60
N TRP A 318 14.29 -0.42 33.03
CA TRP A 318 14.39 0.86 33.73
C TRP A 318 13.02 1.45 34.06
N ILE A 319 12.07 1.47 33.10
CA ILE A 319 10.69 1.93 33.36
C ILE A 319 10.06 1.11 34.47
N ARG A 320 10.16 -0.23 34.40
CA ARG A 320 9.59 -1.14 35.42
C ARG A 320 10.17 -0.87 36.81
N ALA A 321 11.44 -0.52 36.91
CA ALA A 321 12.06 -0.20 38.20
C ALA A 321 11.57 1.13 38.81
N ARG A 322 10.84 1.96 38.08
CA ARG A 322 10.35 3.29 38.51
C ARG A 322 8.82 3.40 38.52
N VAL A 323 8.11 2.34 38.13
CA VAL A 323 6.64 2.28 38.11
C VAL A 323 6.20 1.08 38.94
N GLN A 324 5.39 1.32 39.98
CA GLN A 324 4.91 0.32 40.93
C GLN A 324 3.40 0.19 40.92
#